data_AF-A0A562T0C6-F1
#
_entry.id   AF-A0A562T0C6-F1
#
_cell.length_a   1.000
_cell.length_b   1.000
_cell.length_c   1.000
_cell.angle_alpha   90.00
_cell.angle_beta   90.00
_cell.angle_gamma   90.00
#
_symmetry.space_group_name_H-M   'P 1'
#
loop_
_entity.id
_entity.type
_entity.pdbx_description
1 polymer ?
#
loop_
_entity_poly.entity_id
_entity_poly.type
_entity_poly.pdbx_seq_one_letter_code
_entity_poly.pdbx_strand_id
1 'polypeptide(L)'
;MKKIMQPGFFMLFLAAALGIAGTAAAQADTTAKQVVQANKANREAKRQSNLSATQAAHAEVKANRSATYQENKANVQSATADGAVTKEEAQSVRTANQTNRSERRTQNAQVKQSRHQSNQANRRSTYQANKANRRQ
;
A
#
# COMPACT_ATOMS: atom_id res chain seq x y z
N MET A 1 -44.67 -56.17 -30.11
CA MET A 1 -44.02 -56.31 -28.80
C MET A 1 -43.74 -54.92 -28.22
N LYS A 2 -44.56 -54.43 -27.28
CA LYS A 2 -44.39 -53.11 -26.64
C LYS A 2 -43.56 -53.28 -25.36
N LYS A 3 -42.33 -52.73 -25.31
CA LYS A 3 -41.50 -52.66 -24.10
C LYS A 3 -42.08 -51.58 -23.19
N ILE A 4 -42.65 -51.99 -22.06
CA ILE A 4 -43.07 -51.10 -20.97
C ILE A 4 -41.82 -50.73 -20.19
N MET A 5 -41.36 -49.47 -20.33
CA MET A 5 -40.28 -48.93 -19.48
C MET A 5 -40.83 -48.72 -18.06
N GLN A 6 -40.16 -49.32 -17.06
CA GLN A 6 -40.54 -49.25 -15.66
C GLN A 6 -40.39 -47.81 -15.10
N PRO A 7 -41.39 -47.28 -14.37
CA PRO A 7 -41.37 -45.92 -13.80
C PRO A 7 -40.34 -45.72 -12.68
N GLY A 8 -39.80 -46.79 -12.10
CA GLY A 8 -38.80 -46.73 -11.03
C GLY A 8 -37.43 -46.19 -11.49
N PHE A 9 -37.06 -46.38 -12.75
CA PHE A 9 -35.80 -45.86 -13.29
C PHE A 9 -35.83 -44.33 -13.46
N PHE A 10 -36.99 -43.75 -13.78
CA PHE A 10 -37.11 -42.30 -13.97
C PHE A 10 -37.03 -41.51 -12.65
N MET A 11 -37.55 -42.05 -11.54
CA MET A 11 -37.43 -41.39 -10.22
C MET A 11 -36.02 -41.44 -9.64
N LEU A 12 -35.27 -42.52 -9.88
CA LEU A 12 -33.88 -42.64 -9.41
C LEU A 12 -32.96 -41.63 -10.12
N PHE A 13 -33.16 -41.42 -11.43
CA PHE A 13 -32.43 -40.41 -12.19
C PHE A 13 -32.78 -38.97 -11.77
N LEU A 14 -34.03 -38.69 -11.44
CA LEU A 14 -34.47 -37.37 -10.99
C LEU A 14 -33.93 -37.01 -9.60
N ALA A 15 -33.92 -37.97 -8.66
CA ALA A 15 -33.37 -37.78 -7.32
C ALA A 15 -31.84 -37.60 -7.34
N ALA A 16 -31.12 -38.34 -8.19
CA ALA A 16 -29.69 -38.16 -8.38
C ALA A 16 -29.36 -36.80 -9.02
N ALA A 17 -30.13 -36.37 -10.03
CA ALA A 17 -29.96 -35.06 -10.67
C ALA A 17 -30.23 -33.88 -9.70
N LEU A 18 -31.25 -33.99 -8.85
CA LEU A 18 -31.54 -33.00 -7.80
C LEU A 18 -30.47 -32.97 -6.71
N GLY A 19 -29.94 -34.13 -6.31
CA GLY A 19 -28.83 -34.23 -5.36
C GLY A 19 -27.53 -33.60 -5.89
N ILE A 20 -27.20 -33.84 -7.16
CA ILE A 20 -26.01 -33.26 -7.83
C ILE A 20 -26.17 -31.74 -8.05
N ALA A 21 -27.38 -31.28 -8.40
CA ALA A 21 -27.65 -29.85 -8.56
C ALA A 21 -27.59 -29.08 -7.23
N GLY A 22 -28.09 -29.68 -6.14
CA GLY A 22 -28.06 -29.08 -4.80
C GLY A 22 -26.65 -28.96 -4.23
N THR A 23 -25.80 -29.97 -4.41
CA THR A 23 -24.40 -29.93 -3.96
C THR A 23 -23.56 -28.97 -4.78
N ALA A 24 -23.75 -28.91 -6.10
CA ALA A 24 -23.06 -27.96 -6.97
C ALA A 24 -23.41 -26.50 -6.65
N ALA A 25 -24.68 -26.20 -6.36
CA ALA A 25 -25.11 -24.85 -5.97
C ALA A 25 -24.53 -24.41 -4.61
N ALA A 26 -24.53 -25.30 -3.61
CA ALA A 26 -23.94 -25.01 -2.29
C ALA A 26 -22.41 -24.82 -2.36
N GLN A 27 -21.74 -25.58 -3.23
CA GLN A 27 -20.30 -25.47 -3.43
C GLN A 27 -19.93 -24.15 -4.15
N ALA A 28 -20.73 -23.73 -5.13
CA ALA A 28 -20.55 -22.42 -5.79
C ALA A 28 -20.74 -21.23 -4.83
N ASP A 29 -21.74 -21.26 -3.94
CA ASP A 29 -21.96 -20.22 -2.93
C ASP A 29 -20.80 -20.14 -1.91
N THR A 30 -20.26 -21.30 -1.53
CA THR A 30 -19.09 -21.38 -0.64
C THR A 30 -17.85 -20.75 -1.28
N THR A 31 -17.57 -21.08 -2.55
CA THR A 31 -16.46 -20.48 -3.32
C THR A 31 -16.63 -18.96 -3.46
N ALA A 32 -17.84 -18.49 -3.78
CA ALA A 32 -18.12 -17.06 -3.91
C ALA A 32 -17.85 -16.30 -2.60
N LYS A 33 -18.28 -16.84 -1.45
CA LYS A 33 -18.00 -16.27 -0.12
C LYS A 33 -16.51 -16.22 0.20
N GLN A 34 -15.77 -17.27 -0.14
CA GLN A 34 -14.31 -17.32 0.05
C GLN A 34 -13.59 -16.25 -0.78
N VAL A 35 -13.99 -16.06 -2.05
CA VAL A 35 -13.43 -15.01 -2.93
C VAL A 35 -13.69 -13.61 -2.38
N VAL A 36 -14.90 -13.34 -1.88
CA VAL A 36 -15.23 -12.05 -1.26
C VAL A 36 -14.36 -11.80 -0.03
N GLN A 37 -14.20 -12.81 0.83
CA GLN A 37 -13.40 -12.71 2.04
C GLN A 37 -11.91 -12.49 1.73
N ALA A 38 -11.35 -13.25 0.78
CA ALA A 38 -9.97 -13.07 0.34
C ALA A 38 -9.73 -11.67 -0.24
N ASN A 39 -10.66 -11.17 -1.06
CA ASN A 39 -10.57 -9.82 -1.63
C ASN A 39 -10.70 -8.72 -0.56
N LYS A 40 -11.48 -8.95 0.50
CA LYS A 40 -11.58 -8.05 1.65
C LYS A 40 -10.25 -8.00 2.40
N ALA A 41 -9.65 -9.15 2.69
CA ALA A 41 -8.34 -9.25 3.34
C ALA A 41 -7.24 -8.53 2.53
N ASN A 42 -7.17 -8.77 1.21
CA ASN A 42 -6.21 -8.09 0.33
C ASN A 42 -6.32 -6.56 0.36
N ARG A 43 -7.56 -6.04 0.37
CA ARG A 43 -7.79 -4.59 0.45
C ARG A 43 -7.36 -4.03 1.81
N GLU A 44 -7.55 -4.80 2.88
CA GLU A 44 -7.18 -4.38 4.23
C GLU A 44 -5.66 -4.36 4.40
N ALA A 45 -4.97 -5.42 3.99
CA ALA A 45 -3.51 -5.48 3.98
C ALA A 45 -2.91 -4.31 3.17
N LYS A 46 -3.49 -3.98 2.01
CA LYS A 46 -3.10 -2.81 1.22
C LYS A 46 -3.27 -1.50 1.99
N ARG A 47 -4.39 -1.29 2.70
CA ARG A 47 -4.63 -0.07 3.48
C ARG A 47 -3.58 0.07 4.59
N GLN A 48 -3.33 -1.00 5.32
CA GLN A 48 -2.35 -1.03 6.40
C GLN A 48 -0.93 -0.75 5.87
N SER A 49 -0.53 -1.41 4.79
CA SER A 49 0.77 -1.18 4.15
C SER A 49 0.92 0.27 3.68
N ASN A 50 -0.08 0.83 3.00
CA ASN A 50 -0.06 2.23 2.55
C ASN A 50 -0.01 3.23 3.70
N LEU A 51 -0.72 2.95 4.80
CA LEU A 51 -0.71 3.77 6.01
C LEU A 51 0.68 3.76 6.63
N SER A 52 1.26 2.58 6.83
CA SER A 52 2.62 2.41 7.36
C SER A 52 3.65 3.16 6.50
N ALA A 53 3.61 3.00 5.17
CA ALA A 53 4.50 3.71 4.26
C ALA A 53 4.35 5.24 4.36
N THR A 54 3.11 5.72 4.55
CA THR A 54 2.82 7.15 4.71
C THR A 54 3.36 7.69 6.04
N GLN A 55 3.16 6.95 7.12
CA GLN A 55 3.66 7.31 8.45
C GLN A 55 5.19 7.36 8.48
N ALA A 56 5.85 6.34 7.91
CA ALA A 56 7.30 6.31 7.79
C ALA A 56 7.85 7.51 7.01
N ALA A 57 7.29 7.78 5.83
CA ALA A 57 7.68 8.93 5.02
C ALA A 57 7.45 10.27 5.75
N HIS A 58 6.35 10.40 6.49
CA HIS A 58 6.08 11.61 7.26
C HIS A 58 7.07 11.79 8.43
N ALA A 59 7.38 10.71 9.15
CA ALA A 59 8.35 10.72 10.23
C ALA A 59 9.74 11.11 9.73
N GLU A 60 10.17 10.55 8.60
CA GLU A 60 11.45 10.87 7.98
C GLU A 60 11.51 12.33 7.52
N VAL A 61 10.48 12.84 6.84
CA VAL A 61 10.40 14.26 6.45
C VAL A 61 10.44 15.19 7.66
N LYS A 62 9.79 14.81 8.77
CA LYS A 62 9.83 15.59 10.02
C LYS A 62 11.23 15.58 10.64
N ALA A 63 11.89 14.42 10.68
CA ALA A 63 13.25 14.28 11.18
C ALA A 63 14.22 15.15 10.35
N ASN A 64 14.13 15.05 9.02
CA ASN A 64 14.91 15.85 8.08
C ASN A 64 14.76 17.37 8.30
N ARG A 65 13.53 17.85 8.50
CA ARG A 65 13.28 19.27 8.80
C ARG A 65 13.90 19.69 10.13
N SER A 66 13.79 18.84 11.14
CA SER A 66 14.34 19.10 12.47
C SER A 66 15.87 19.14 12.42
N ALA A 67 16.50 18.20 11.71
CA ALA A 67 17.95 18.17 11.50
C ALA A 67 18.44 19.43 10.79
N THR A 68 17.81 19.82 9.68
CA THR A 68 18.16 21.06 8.97
C THR A 68 17.98 22.31 9.84
N TYR A 69 16.98 22.36 10.72
CA TYR A 69 16.86 23.47 11.66
C TYR A 69 18.03 23.51 12.65
N GLN A 70 18.36 22.37 13.27
CA GLN A 70 19.45 22.30 14.24
C GLN A 70 20.80 22.63 13.62
N GLU A 71 21.09 22.10 12.44
CA GLU A 71 22.33 22.35 11.73
C GLU A 71 22.46 23.81 11.31
N ASN A 72 21.40 24.41 10.76
CA ASN A 72 21.42 25.83 10.42
C ASN A 72 21.57 26.73 11.66
N LYS A 73 20.98 26.33 12.79
CA LYS A 73 21.13 27.03 14.06
C LYS A 73 22.58 26.94 14.55
N ALA A 74 23.18 25.75 14.48
CA ALA A 74 24.58 25.53 14.84
C ALA A 74 25.52 26.36 13.97
N ASN A 75 25.29 26.45 12.66
CA ASN A 75 26.08 27.28 11.75
C ASN A 75 26.05 28.77 12.15
N VAL A 76 24.89 29.29 12.54
CA VAL A 76 24.76 30.68 13.01
C VAL A 76 25.45 30.86 14.36
N GLN A 77 25.29 29.92 15.29
CA GLN A 77 25.94 29.98 16.60
C GLN A 77 27.47 29.91 16.47
N SER A 78 27.98 29.03 15.61
CA SER A 78 29.42 28.91 15.37
C SER A 78 30.00 30.18 14.77
N ALA A 79 29.30 30.82 13.84
CA ALA A 79 29.78 32.05 13.22
C ALA A 79 29.74 33.27 14.14
N THR A 80 28.90 33.25 15.18
CA THR A 80 28.76 34.35 16.14
C THR A 80 29.53 34.11 17.45
N ALA A 81 30.18 32.95 17.59
CA ALA A 81 30.84 32.54 18.83
C ALA A 81 31.99 33.48 19.24
N ASP A 82 32.74 34.00 18.27
CA ASP A 82 33.90 34.87 18.50
C ASP A 82 33.56 36.37 18.44
N GLY A 83 32.27 36.71 18.36
CA GLY A 83 31.78 38.10 18.39
C GLY A 83 31.36 38.63 17.02
N ALA A 84 32.03 39.69 16.55
CA ALA A 84 31.62 40.40 15.34
C ALA A 84 31.84 39.54 14.09
N VAL A 85 30.75 39.28 13.35
CA VAL A 85 30.79 38.51 12.11
C VAL A 85 31.12 39.41 10.94
N THR A 86 32.15 39.06 10.17
CA THR A 86 32.47 39.76 8.92
C THR A 86 31.40 39.55 7.86
N LYS A 87 31.38 40.40 6.84
CA LYS A 87 30.42 40.28 5.74
C LYS A 87 30.60 38.95 4.99
N GLU A 88 31.84 38.53 4.80
CA GLU A 88 32.24 37.30 4.11
C GLU A 88 31.77 36.06 4.90
N GLU A 89 31.97 36.05 6.21
CA GLU A 89 31.49 34.97 7.09
C GLU A 89 29.96 34.88 7.10
N ALA A 90 29.27 36.02 7.20
CA ALA A 90 27.81 36.06 7.15
C ALA A 90 27.27 35.52 5.81
N GLN A 91 27.94 35.83 4.70
CA GLN A 91 27.58 35.32 3.38
C GLN A 91 27.85 33.83 3.23
N SER A 92 28.96 33.33 3.81
CA SER A 92 29.28 31.91 3.87
C SER A 92 28.22 31.12 4.63
N VAL A 93 27.86 31.55 5.84
CA VAL A 93 26.80 30.92 6.67
C VAL A 93 25.46 30.91 5.95
N ARG A 94 25.11 32.03 5.30
CA ARG A 94 23.87 32.11 4.52
C ARG A 94 23.85 31.09 3.39
N THR A 95 24.96 30.96 2.68
CA THR A 95 25.12 30.02 1.56
C THR A 95 25.04 28.59 2.04
N ALA A 96 25.79 28.22 3.09
CA ALA A 96 25.76 26.89 3.70
C ALA A 96 24.33 26.51 4.14
N ASN A 97 23.63 27.42 4.83
CA ASN A 97 22.27 27.18 5.28
C ASN A 97 21.28 27.07 4.11
N GLN A 98 21.51 27.78 3.02
CA GLN A 98 20.68 27.68 1.81
C GLN A 98 20.90 26.33 1.10
N THR A 99 22.15 25.88 1.00
CA THR A 99 22.52 24.58 0.45
C THR A 99 21.89 23.45 1.25
N ASN A 100 22.05 23.43 2.58
CA ASN A 100 21.43 22.43 3.45
C ASN A 100 19.90 22.35 3.24
N ARG A 101 19.22 23.51 3.22
CA ARG A 101 17.77 23.55 2.95
C ARG A 101 17.41 23.04 1.56
N SER A 102 18.27 23.24 0.56
CA SER A 102 18.04 22.78 -0.81
C SER A 102 18.18 21.26 -0.89
N GLU A 103 19.29 20.73 -0.41
CA GLU A 103 19.57 19.30 -0.37
C GLU A 103 18.49 18.53 0.41
N ARG A 104 18.11 19.05 1.58
CA ARG A 104 17.06 18.43 2.39
C ARG A 104 15.68 18.50 1.72
N ARG A 105 15.40 19.54 0.92
CA ARG A 105 14.18 19.60 0.09
C ARG A 105 14.19 18.49 -0.97
N THR A 106 15.31 18.27 -1.63
CA THR A 106 15.47 17.19 -2.63
C THR A 106 15.28 15.81 -1.98
N GLN A 107 15.94 15.55 -0.85
CA GLN A 107 15.77 14.30 -0.09
C GLN A 107 14.30 14.08 0.29
N ASN A 108 13.64 15.11 0.84
CA ASN A 108 12.22 15.02 1.19
C ASN A 108 11.31 14.77 -0.02
N ALA A 109 11.66 15.27 -1.21
CA ALA A 109 10.92 14.98 -2.43
C ALA A 109 11.09 13.51 -2.84
N GLN A 110 12.30 12.97 -2.73
CA GLN A 110 12.60 11.55 -3.00
C GLN A 110 11.83 10.63 -2.04
N VAL A 111 11.80 10.94 -0.74
CA VAL A 111 11.02 10.19 0.27
C VAL A 111 9.54 10.14 -0.11
N LYS A 112 8.96 11.30 -0.48
CA LYS A 112 7.57 11.38 -0.94
C LYS A 112 7.33 10.57 -2.20
N GLN A 113 8.27 10.61 -3.14
CA GLN A 113 8.18 9.89 -4.41
C GLN A 113 8.24 8.38 -4.19
N SER A 114 9.18 7.90 -3.37
CA SER A 114 9.30 6.49 -2.99
C SER A 114 8.01 5.96 -2.37
N ARG A 115 7.43 6.69 -1.41
CA ARG A 115 6.12 6.34 -0.82
C ARG A 115 5.01 6.31 -1.88
N HIS A 116 4.98 7.26 -2.83
CA HIS A 116 3.99 7.22 -3.91
C HIS A 116 4.15 5.97 -4.80
N GLN A 117 5.38 5.62 -5.17
CA GLN A 117 5.68 4.43 -5.96
C GLN A 117 5.28 3.15 -5.23
N SER A 118 5.60 3.04 -3.94
CA SER A 118 5.19 1.91 -3.09
C SER A 118 3.66 1.76 -3.05
N ASN A 119 2.93 2.86 -2.80
CA ASN A 119 1.46 2.83 -2.79
C ASN A 119 0.86 2.43 -4.15
N GLN A 120 1.50 2.84 -5.26
CA GLN A 120 1.10 2.41 -6.60
C GLN A 120 1.35 0.91 -6.82
N ALA A 121 2.51 0.40 -6.41
CA ALA A 121 2.83 -1.02 -6.49
C ALA A 121 1.81 -1.86 -5.69
N ASN A 122 1.50 -1.43 -4.46
CA ASN A 122 0.47 -2.05 -3.62
C ASN A 122 -0.89 -2.08 -4.31
N ARG A 123 -1.31 -0.98 -4.96
CA ARG A 123 -2.56 -0.92 -5.73
C ARG A 123 -2.57 -1.94 -6.86
N ARG A 124 -1.48 -2.03 -7.64
CA ARG A 124 -1.36 -2.98 -8.77
C ARG A 124 -1.38 -4.41 -8.26
N SER A 125 -0.59 -4.73 -7.24
CA SER A 125 -0.53 -6.06 -6.63
C SER A 125 -1.90 -6.52 -6.12
N THR A 126 -2.59 -5.69 -5.33
CA THR A 126 -3.94 -6.00 -4.84
C THR A 126 -4.95 -6.20 -5.98
N TYR A 127 -4.84 -5.41 -7.05
CA TYR A 127 -5.71 -5.58 -8.21
C TYR A 127 -5.49 -6.94 -8.87
N GLN A 128 -4.23 -7.33 -9.10
CA GLN A 128 -3.92 -8.63 -9.72
C GLN A 128 -4.35 -9.79 -8.83
N ALA A 129 -4.06 -9.73 -7.52
CA ALA A 129 -4.50 -10.74 -6.57
C ALA A 129 -6.03 -10.91 -6.57
N ASN A 130 -6.77 -9.79 -6.53
CA ASN A 130 -8.23 -9.85 -6.54
C ASN A 130 -8.81 -10.33 -7.88
N LYS A 131 -8.12 -10.05 -8.99
CA LYS A 131 -8.49 -10.56 -10.31
C LYS A 131 -8.24 -12.07 -10.40
N ALA A 132 -7.15 -12.57 -9.83
CA ALA A 132 -6.84 -13.99 -9.76
C ALA A 132 -7.88 -14.75 -8.92
N ASN A 133 -8.25 -14.21 -7.75
CA ASN A 133 -9.27 -14.80 -6.87
C ASN A 133 -10.63 -14.98 -7.58
N ARG A 134 -11.02 -14.07 -8.47
CA ARG A 134 -12.30 -14.16 -9.21
C ARG A 134 -12.29 -15.17 -10.37
N ARG A 135 -11.12 -15.71 -10.70
CA ARG A 135 -10.94 -16.69 -11.78
C ARG A 135 -10.80 -18.12 -11.25
N GLN A 136 -10.78 -18.29 -9.93
CA GLN A 136 -10.89 -19.56 -9.23
C GLN A 136 -12.38 -19.89 -9.04
#